data_AF-A0A6M3LSR5-F1
#
_entry.id   AF-A0A6M3LSR5-F1
#
_cell.length_a   1.000
_cell.length_b   1.000
_cell.length_c   1.000
_cell.angle_alpha   90.00
_cell.angle_beta   90.00
_cell.angle_gamma   90.00
#
_symmetry.space_group_name_H-M   'P 1'
#
loop_
_entity.id
_entity.type
_entity.pdbx_description
1 polymer ?
#
loop_
_entity_poly.entity_id
_entity_poly.type
_entity_poly.pdbx_seq_one_letter_code
_entity_poly.pdbx_strand_id
1 'polypeptide(L)'
;MVANFHGAEWSDEKVVGNGGGSGILYVPKRYAGYDAKVIIPNNGGEDVITKTIGGGLCSGYLYVHKKHFGKTVKIVVLPRKTPQEAD
;
A
#
# COMPACT_ATOMS: atom_id res chain seq x y z
N MET A 1 0.02 28.02 9.61
CA MET A 1 0.58 26.94 10.44
C MET A 1 0.99 25.81 9.50
N VAL A 2 2.29 25.52 9.37
CA VAL A 2 2.76 24.46 8.46
C VAL A 2 2.77 23.15 9.27
N ALA A 3 1.75 22.31 9.09
CA ALA A 3 1.77 20.98 9.66
C ALA A 3 2.85 20.17 8.94
N ASN A 4 3.99 19.97 9.61
CA ASN A 4 4.97 18.97 9.23
C ASN A 4 4.31 17.59 9.38
N PHE A 5 3.80 17.04 8.27
CA PHE A 5 3.32 15.66 8.18
C PHE A 5 4.51 14.70 8.30
N HIS A 6 4.94 14.44 9.53
CA HIS A 6 5.97 13.44 9.83
C HIS A 6 5.35 12.04 9.84
N GLY A 7 5.73 11.24 8.84
CA GLY A 7 5.69 9.78 8.91
C GLY A 7 4.50 9.15 8.20
N ALA A 8 4.77 8.04 7.53
CA ALA A 8 3.75 7.11 7.08
C ALA A 8 2.90 6.63 8.28
N GLU A 9 1.59 6.50 8.10
CA GLU A 9 0.67 6.09 9.17
C GLU A 9 0.87 4.62 9.56
N TRP A 10 1.41 3.83 8.63
CA TRP A 10 1.72 2.42 8.84
C TRP A 10 2.68 1.91 7.79
N SER A 11 3.57 1.01 8.19
CA SER A 11 4.41 0.26 7.26
C SER A 11 4.58 -1.18 7.71
N ASP A 12 4.60 -2.10 6.77
CA ASP A 12 4.73 -3.53 7.04
C ASP A 12 5.36 -4.27 5.86
N GLU A 13 6.10 -5.33 6.15
CA GLU A 13 6.65 -6.21 5.12
C GLU A 13 5.74 -7.42 4.93
N LYS A 14 5.32 -7.63 3.68
CA LYS A 14 4.39 -8.71 3.31
C LYS A 14 4.95 -9.49 2.14
N VAL A 15 4.68 -10.79 2.15
CA VAL A 15 4.90 -11.62 0.96
C VAL A 15 3.70 -11.46 0.03
N VAL A 16 3.96 -11.23 -1.25
CA VAL A 16 2.90 -11.14 -2.26
C VAL A 16 2.21 -12.50 -2.41
N GLY A 17 0.95 -12.56 -1.99
CA GLY A 17 0.10 -13.74 -2.12
C GLY A 17 -0.43 -13.91 -3.54
N ASN A 18 -0.90 -15.12 -3.85
CA ASN A 18 -1.57 -15.41 -5.12
C ASN A 18 -3.06 -15.06 -5.01
N GLY A 19 -3.50 -14.08 -5.81
CA GLY A 19 -4.90 -13.67 -5.98
C GLY A 19 -5.42 -13.99 -7.38
N GLY A 20 -5.12 -15.19 -7.89
CA GLY A 20 -5.47 -15.61 -9.25
C GLY A 20 -4.56 -14.98 -10.31
N GLY A 21 -5.11 -14.08 -11.14
CA GLY A 21 -4.35 -13.39 -12.20
C GLY A 21 -3.39 -12.30 -11.70
N SER A 22 -3.47 -11.93 -10.41
CA SER A 22 -2.76 -10.81 -9.80
C SER A 22 -2.21 -11.17 -8.43
N GLY A 23 -1.19 -10.43 -7.98
CA GLY A 23 -0.62 -10.54 -6.65
C GLY A 23 -1.47 -9.76 -5.68
N ILE A 24 -1.83 -10.39 -4.56
CA ILE A 24 -2.65 -9.74 -3.53
C ILE A 24 -1.82 -9.50 -2.28
N LEU A 25 -1.96 -8.30 -1.75
CA LEU A 25 -1.41 -7.88 -0.47
C LEU A 25 -2.57 -7.45 0.41
N TYR A 26 -2.63 -8.00 1.61
CA TYR A 26 -3.65 -7.65 2.59
C TYR A 26 -3.12 -6.58 3.52
N VAL A 27 -3.95 -5.55 3.72
CA VAL A 27 -3.70 -4.46 4.66
C VAL A 27 -4.88 -4.34 5.63
N PRO A 28 -4.66 -3.82 6.84
CA PRO A 28 -5.75 -3.62 7.79
C PRO A 28 -6.89 -2.79 7.21
N LYS A 29 -8.14 -3.19 7.45
CA LYS A 29 -9.35 -2.55 6.89
C LYS A 29 -9.44 -1.05 7.18
N ARG A 30 -8.89 -0.58 8.31
CA ARG A 30 -8.87 0.84 8.68
C ARG A 30 -8.18 1.74 7.66
N TYR A 31 -7.31 1.17 6.81
CA TYR A 31 -6.60 1.88 5.76
C TYR A 31 -7.29 1.79 4.39
N ALA A 32 -8.49 1.20 4.30
CA ALA A 32 -9.25 1.21 3.06
C ALA A 32 -9.54 2.66 2.61
N GLY A 33 -9.28 2.96 1.34
CA GLY A 33 -9.38 4.31 0.79
C GLY A 33 -8.16 5.20 1.01
N TYR A 34 -7.13 4.73 1.72
CA TYR A 34 -5.85 5.43 1.84
C TYR A 34 -4.94 5.07 0.67
N ASP A 35 -4.04 5.97 0.30
CA ASP A 35 -2.98 5.67 -0.64
C ASP A 35 -1.84 4.93 0.06
N ALA A 36 -1.33 3.88 -0.58
CA ALA A 36 -0.19 3.12 -0.10
C ALA A 36 0.87 3.00 -1.19
N LYS A 37 2.13 3.09 -0.78
CA LYS A 37 3.30 2.76 -1.58
C LYS A 37 3.66 1.29 -1.34
N VAL A 38 3.76 0.52 -2.40
CA VAL A 38 4.29 -0.84 -2.38
C VAL A 38 5.70 -0.79 -2.98
N ILE A 39 6.70 -1.05 -2.16
CA ILE A 39 8.12 -1.03 -2.53
C ILE A 39 8.54 -2.47 -2.76
N ILE A 40 8.90 -2.78 -4.01
CA ILE A 40 9.22 -4.13 -4.45
C ILE A 40 10.72 -4.19 -4.80
N PRO A 41 11.53 -4.98 -4.10
CA PRO A 41 12.94 -5.13 -4.43
C PRO A 41 13.10 -5.81 -5.81
N ASN A 42 14.00 -5.26 -6.63
CA ASN A 42 14.32 -5.77 -7.95
C ASN A 42 15.85 -5.80 -8.17
N ASN A 43 16.33 -6.58 -9.15
CA ASN A 43 17.76 -6.80 -9.42
C ASN A 43 18.46 -5.54 -10.01
N GLY A 44 18.61 -4.50 -9.19
CA GLY A 44 19.19 -3.21 -9.58
C GLY A 44 18.52 -1.99 -8.94
N GLY A 45 17.57 -2.17 -8.03
CA GLY A 45 16.89 -1.06 -7.34
C GLY A 45 15.55 -1.49 -6.71
N GLU A 46 14.64 -0.53 -6.57
CA GLU A 46 13.31 -0.75 -5.99
C GLU A 46 12.24 -0.25 -6.97
N ASP A 47 11.23 -1.07 -7.23
CA ASP A 47 10.02 -0.65 -7.95
C ASP A 47 9.00 -0.13 -6.94
N VAL A 48 8.58 1.13 -7.07
CA VAL A 48 7.65 1.76 -6.14
C VAL A 48 6.32 2.00 -6.82
N ILE A 49 5.30 1.25 -6.39
CA ILE A 49 3.95 1.34 -6.92
C ILE A 49 3.08 2.08 -5.91
N THR A 50 2.50 3.22 -6.28
CA THR A 50 1.51 3.90 -5.43
C THR A 50 0.11 3.54 -5.88
N LYS A 51 -0.72 3.02 -4.97
CA LYS A 51 -2.11 2.63 -5.23
C LYS A 51 -2.99 2.91 -4.03
N THR A 52 -4.24 3.26 -4.29
CA THR A 52 -5.27 3.34 -3.28
C THR A 52 -5.67 1.95 -2.81
N ILE A 53 -5.78 1.76 -1.50
CA ILE A 53 -6.19 0.50 -0.89
C ILE A 53 -7.68 0.27 -1.16
N GLY A 54 -8.00 -0.83 -1.83
CA GLY A 54 -9.38 -1.25 -2.03
C GLY A 54 -10.00 -1.76 -0.73
N GLY A 55 -11.30 -1.55 -0.55
CA GLY A 55 -12.05 -1.99 0.62
C GLY A 55 -12.67 -3.38 0.43
N GLY A 56 -12.29 -4.35 1.25
CA GLY A 56 -12.95 -5.65 1.37
C GLY A 56 -13.78 -5.78 2.65
N LEU A 57 -14.51 -6.89 2.77
CA LEU A 57 -15.37 -7.20 3.92
C LEU A 57 -14.62 -7.14 5.26
N CYS A 58 -13.42 -7.74 5.33
CA CYS A 58 -12.63 -7.85 6.56
C CYS A 58 -11.23 -7.22 6.47
N SER A 59 -10.79 -6.78 5.29
CA SER A 59 -9.43 -6.29 5.04
C SER A 59 -9.42 -5.30 3.89
N GLY A 60 -8.41 -4.44 3.84
CA GLY A 60 -8.05 -3.74 2.62
C GLY A 60 -7.18 -4.64 1.72
N TYR A 61 -7.20 -4.40 0.42
CA TYR A 61 -6.38 -5.14 -0.54
C TYR A 61 -5.63 -4.20 -1.48
N LEU A 62 -4.41 -4.61 -1.83
CA LEU A 62 -3.60 -4.00 -2.88
C LEU A 62 -3.26 -5.06 -3.91
N TYR A 63 -3.40 -4.69 -5.19
CA TYR A 63 -3.06 -5.56 -6.31
C TYR A 63 -1.73 -5.16 -6.93
N VAL A 64 -0.80 -6.10 -6.96
CA VAL A 64 0.48 -6.03 -7.68
C VAL A 64 0.50 -7.03 -8.82
N HIS A 65 1.44 -6.88 -9.75
CA HIS A 65 1.54 -7.80 -10.89
C HIS A 65 1.97 -9.21 -10.45
N LYS A 66 1.43 -10.25 -11.10
CA LYS A 66 1.73 -11.66 -10.78
C LYS A 66 3.22 -12.06 -10.85
N LYS A 67 4.03 -11.29 -11.59
CA LYS A 67 5.51 -11.47 -11.65
C LYS A 67 6.20 -11.30 -10.28
N HIS A 68 5.49 -10.77 -9.29
CA HIS A 68 6.00 -10.53 -7.94
C HIS A 68 5.51 -11.58 -6.92
N PHE A 69 4.82 -12.64 -7.34
CA PHE A 69 4.41 -13.72 -6.43
C PHE A 69 5.58 -14.25 -5.61
N GLY A 70 5.36 -14.42 -4.31
CA GLY A 70 6.38 -14.91 -3.39
C GLY A 70 7.49 -13.92 -3.06
N LYS A 71 7.51 -12.71 -3.66
CA LYS A 71 8.46 -11.67 -3.26
C LYS A 71 7.99 -10.99 -1.98
N THR A 72 8.92 -10.72 -1.08
CA THR A 72 8.72 -9.82 0.06
C THR A 72 8.73 -8.38 -0.43
N VAL A 73 7.70 -7.63 -0.05
CA VAL A 73 7.53 -6.22 -0.42
C VAL A 73 7.23 -5.41 0.83
N LYS A 74 7.62 -4.14 0.82
CA LYS A 74 7.30 -3.21 1.91
C LYS A 74 6.11 -2.36 1.52
N ILE A 75 5.06 -2.40 2.32
CA ILE A 75 3.89 -1.55 2.17
C ILE A 75 4.05 -0.37 3.10
N VAL A 76 3.78 0.83 2.59
CA VAL A 76 3.84 2.08 3.35
C VAL A 76 2.56 2.84 3.08
N VAL A 77 1.66 2.88 4.06
CA VAL A 77 0.42 3.65 3.97
C VAL A 77 0.73 5.11 4.23
N LEU A 78 0.36 5.94 3.26
CA LEU A 78 0.50 7.38 3.37
C LEU A 78 -0.57 7.91 4.33
N PRO A 79 -0.24 8.95 5.11
CA PRO A 79 -1.23 9.60 5.94
C PRO A 79 -2.40 10.05 5.07
N ARG A 80 -3.63 9.93 5.59
CA ARG A 80 -4.81 10.43 4.89
C ARG A 80 -4.53 11.89 4.54
N LYS A 81 -4.62 12.24 3.26
CA LYS A 81 -4.89 13.64 2.92
C LYS A 81 -6.25 13.91 3.56
N THR A 82 -6.25 14.53 4.74
CA THR A 82 -7.43 15.26 5.19
C THR A 82 -7.88 16.04 3.97
N PRO A 83 -9.17 15.98 3.56
CA PRO A 83 -9.64 16.98 2.62
C PRO A 83 -9.17 18.30 3.20
N GLN A 84 -8.28 18.99 2.48
CA GLN A 84 -7.96 20.38 2.78
C GLN A 84 -9.34 21.00 2.93
N GLU A 85 -9.66 21.47 4.14
CA GLU A 85 -10.96 22.09 4.41
C GLU A 85 -11.25 22.99 3.21
N ALA A 86 -12.34 22.66 2.51
CA ALA A 86 -12.88 23.56 1.52
C ALA A 86 -13.42 24.73 2.33
N ASP A 87 -12.54 25.69 2.62
CA ASP A 87 -12.89 27.04 3.02
C ASP A 87 -13.13 27.87 1.76
#